data_AF-A0A8C3NS08-F1
#
_entry.id   AF-A0A8C3NS08-F1
#
_cell.length_a   1.000
_cell.length_b   1.000
_cell.length_c   1.000
_cell.angle_alpha   90.00
_cell.angle_beta   90.00
_cell.angle_gamma   90.00
#
_symmetry.space_group_name_H-M   'P 1'
#
loop_
_entity.id
_entity.type
_entity.pdbx_description
1 polymer ?
#
loop_
_entity_poly.entity_id
_entity_poly.type
_entity_poly.pdbx_seq_one_letter_code
_entity_poly.pdbx_strand_id
1 'polypeptide(L)'
;AAAALGQRCCFFSLWLGCLALCAQGAAGRQQQQHRPAPRARSGAGGSLAAPAAHREDGAGSAAGRVRRRGHQDALRGPNVCGSRCRSYCCPGWKTLPGGNQCIVPICRNSCGDGFCSRPNMCTCASGQISPMCGRRPAQQCSISCRNGGMCTGERCQCQKGFSGAHCEQPVCKSGCQNGGQCVGPNQCACVYGFTGPQCQRDYRTGPCFTQVNKQMCQGQLTGIVCTKSLCCATVGRAWGHPCEMCPAQPQPCRRGFIPNIRTGACQGEL
;
A
#
# COMPACT_ATOMS: atom_id res chain seq x y z
N ALA A 1 -68.76 -27.57 1.33
CA ALA A 1 -68.63 -29.03 1.48
C ALA A 1 -67.99 -29.58 0.20
N ALA A 2 -67.21 -30.67 0.30
CA ALA A 2 -66.07 -31.01 -0.58
C ALA A 2 -64.95 -29.94 -0.52
N ALA A 3 -63.65 -30.19 -0.66
CA ALA A 3 -62.71 -31.34 -0.65
C ALA A 3 -61.37 -30.71 -1.16
N ALA A 4 -60.13 -31.13 -0.88
CA ALA A 4 -59.54 -32.10 0.07
C ALA A 4 -58.13 -31.59 0.46
N LEU A 5 -57.45 -32.24 1.41
CA LEU A 5 -56.12 -31.82 1.91
C LEU A 5 -54.96 -32.19 0.97
N GLY A 6 -53.95 -31.32 0.88
CA GLY A 6 -52.62 -31.60 0.31
C GLY A 6 -51.56 -31.83 1.39
N GLN A 7 -50.66 -32.79 1.18
CA GLN A 7 -49.78 -33.36 2.22
C GLN A 7 -48.48 -32.57 2.50
N ARG A 8 -47.89 -32.87 3.67
CA ARG A 8 -46.66 -32.28 4.23
C ARG A 8 -45.41 -33.09 3.83
N CYS A 9 -44.27 -32.43 3.96
CA CYS A 9 -42.91 -32.91 3.70
C CYS A 9 -42.48 -34.18 4.48
N CYS A 10 -41.59 -34.97 3.86
CA CYS A 10 -40.39 -35.59 4.47
C CYS A 10 -39.35 -35.77 3.32
N PHE A 11 -38.16 -35.17 3.36
CA PHE A 11 -36.96 -35.43 4.19
C PHE A 11 -36.02 -36.54 3.64
N PHE A 12 -34.88 -36.06 3.10
CA PHE A 12 -33.51 -36.54 3.29
C PHE A 12 -32.89 -37.72 2.50
N SER A 13 -31.58 -37.55 2.26
CA SER A 13 -30.53 -38.54 1.92
C SER A 13 -30.40 -38.98 0.45
N LEU A 14 -29.21 -39.10 -0.16
CA LEU A 14 -27.84 -38.66 0.23
C LEU A 14 -26.92 -38.64 -1.02
N TRP A 15 -25.93 -37.72 -1.06
CA TRP A 15 -24.62 -37.82 -1.76
C TRP A 15 -24.49 -38.18 -3.27
N LEU A 16 -23.84 -37.30 -4.05
CA LEU A 16 -22.57 -37.56 -4.80
C LEU A 16 -22.11 -36.34 -5.64
N GLY A 17 -20.82 -35.94 -5.50
CA GLY A 17 -20.05 -35.09 -6.45
C GLY A 17 -20.51 -33.61 -6.65
N CYS A 18 -19.63 -32.61 -6.81
CA CYS A 18 -18.18 -32.58 -6.93
C CYS A 18 -17.63 -31.20 -6.51
N LEU A 19 -16.44 -31.15 -5.89
CA LEU A 19 -15.77 -29.91 -5.45
C LEU A 19 -14.34 -29.82 -6.03
N ALA A 20 -14.11 -28.84 -6.91
CA ALA A 20 -12.81 -28.24 -7.28
C ALA A 20 -13.13 -27.04 -8.21
N LEU A 21 -12.79 -25.75 -7.97
CA LEU A 21 -11.49 -25.12 -7.68
C LEU A 21 -10.44 -25.42 -8.77
N CYS A 22 -9.73 -24.47 -9.39
CA CYS A 22 -9.59 -23.04 -9.07
C CYS A 22 -9.03 -22.19 -10.26
N ALA A 23 -9.08 -20.86 -10.09
CA ALA A 23 -8.15 -19.85 -10.61
C ALA A 23 -7.89 -19.68 -12.13
N GLN A 24 -8.27 -18.50 -12.64
CA GLN A 24 -7.47 -17.76 -13.63
C GLN A 24 -7.26 -16.32 -13.13
N GLY A 25 -6.00 -15.94 -12.93
CA GLY A 25 -5.62 -14.62 -12.43
C GLY A 25 -5.42 -13.61 -13.55
N ALA A 26 -5.96 -12.40 -13.39
CA ALA A 26 -5.72 -11.30 -14.31
C ALA A 26 -4.30 -10.74 -14.14
N ALA A 27 -3.44 -10.95 -15.14
CA ALA A 27 -2.09 -10.38 -15.16
C ALA A 27 -2.13 -8.88 -15.51
N GLY A 28 -1.99 -8.02 -14.49
CA GLY A 28 -1.90 -6.57 -14.66
C GLY A 28 -0.61 -6.16 -15.38
N ARG A 29 -0.76 -5.58 -16.58
CA ARG A 29 0.36 -5.10 -17.42
C ARG A 29 0.85 -3.73 -16.93
N GLN A 30 1.82 -3.69 -16.01
CA GLN A 30 2.41 -2.44 -15.55
C GLN A 30 3.18 -1.72 -16.68
N GLN A 31 2.70 -0.54 -17.04
CA GLN A 31 3.27 0.29 -18.11
C GLN A 31 4.32 1.25 -17.51
N GLN A 32 5.59 0.93 -17.73
CA GLN A 32 6.71 1.63 -17.10
C GLN A 32 7.01 2.96 -17.82
N GLN A 33 6.55 4.08 -17.24
CA GLN A 33 6.75 5.42 -17.82
C GLN A 33 8.24 5.84 -17.79
N HIS A 34 8.89 5.83 -18.94
CA HIS A 34 10.21 6.46 -19.11
C HIS A 34 10.08 7.99 -19.19
N ARG A 35 10.74 8.71 -18.28
CA ARG A 35 10.99 10.16 -18.42
C ARG A 35 12.15 10.38 -19.42
N PRO A 36 12.02 11.29 -20.40
CA PRO A 36 13.15 11.70 -21.23
C PRO A 36 14.09 12.65 -20.45
N ALA A 37 15.39 12.56 -20.73
CA ALA A 37 16.41 13.50 -20.25
C ALA A 37 16.44 14.78 -21.10
N PRO A 38 16.89 15.93 -20.56
CA PRO A 38 16.94 17.19 -21.30
C PRO A 38 18.05 17.21 -22.36
N ARG A 39 17.75 17.79 -23.53
CA ARG A 39 18.73 18.06 -24.60
C ARG A 39 19.67 19.19 -24.19
N ALA A 40 20.98 18.93 -24.20
CA ALA A 40 21.98 20.00 -24.25
C ALA A 40 21.99 20.64 -25.65
N ARG A 41 22.14 21.97 -25.70
CA ARG A 41 21.95 22.80 -26.90
C ARG A 41 23.33 23.28 -27.39
N SER A 42 23.85 22.68 -28.45
CA SER A 42 25.12 23.10 -29.07
C SER A 42 24.93 24.39 -29.86
N GLY A 43 25.55 25.48 -29.40
CA GLY A 43 25.76 26.70 -30.18
C GLY A 43 27.11 26.65 -30.90
N ALA A 44 27.16 27.13 -32.13
CA ALA A 44 28.38 27.22 -32.94
C ALA A 44 28.77 28.69 -33.17
N GLY A 45 30.06 28.96 -33.36
CA GLY A 45 30.59 30.23 -33.87
C GLY A 45 31.87 30.70 -33.17
N GLY A 46 32.93 30.97 -33.94
CA GLY A 46 34.15 31.66 -33.45
C GLY A 46 35.47 31.04 -33.92
N SER A 47 35.83 31.28 -35.18
CA SER A 47 37.15 30.90 -35.74
C SER A 47 38.26 31.85 -35.28
N LEU A 48 39.53 31.41 -35.27
CA LEU A 48 40.67 32.13 -35.87
C LEU A 48 42.03 31.37 -35.82
N ALA A 49 42.72 31.40 -36.96
CA ALA A 49 44.17 31.33 -37.21
C ALA A 49 45.04 30.13 -36.73
N ALA A 50 45.78 29.56 -37.70
CA ALA A 50 46.99 28.75 -37.49
C ALA A 50 48.25 29.63 -37.41
N PRO A 51 49.45 29.05 -37.22
CA PRO A 51 50.30 28.80 -38.40
C PRO A 51 50.97 27.41 -38.42
N ALA A 52 51.72 27.13 -39.50
CA ALA A 52 52.22 25.80 -39.88
C ALA A 52 53.75 25.70 -40.03
N ALA A 53 54.27 24.47 -39.93
CA ALA A 53 55.52 23.96 -40.54
C ALA A 53 55.46 22.40 -40.48
N HIS A 54 55.48 21.64 -41.59
CA HIS A 54 56.65 21.18 -42.39
C HIS A 54 57.67 20.33 -41.58
N ARG A 55 58.26 19.21 -42.00
CA ARG A 55 58.28 18.27 -43.19
C ARG A 55 58.81 16.89 -42.63
N GLU A 56 58.73 15.69 -43.22
CA GLU A 56 58.27 15.17 -44.52
C GLU A 56 57.92 13.63 -44.52
N ASP A 57 57.79 13.05 -45.72
CA ASP A 57 57.35 11.72 -46.19
C ASP A 57 57.98 10.40 -45.70
N GLY A 58 57.25 9.29 -45.97
CA GLY A 58 57.75 7.90 -45.86
C GLY A 58 56.67 6.83 -46.11
N ALA A 59 56.27 6.60 -47.36
CA ALA A 59 55.27 5.58 -47.71
C ALA A 59 55.84 4.13 -47.64
N GLY A 60 55.07 3.17 -47.13
CA GLY A 60 55.48 1.76 -47.12
C GLY A 60 54.42 0.80 -46.55
N SER A 61 53.78 0.02 -47.43
CA SER A 61 52.91 -1.09 -47.02
C SER A 61 53.74 -2.27 -46.49
N ALA A 62 53.44 -2.75 -45.28
CA ALA A 62 53.75 -4.13 -44.87
C ALA A 62 52.89 -4.59 -43.69
N ALA A 63 52.25 -5.76 -43.82
CA ALA A 63 51.57 -6.42 -42.72
C ALA A 63 52.59 -7.00 -41.71
N GLY A 64 52.92 -6.25 -40.66
CA GLY A 64 53.87 -6.66 -39.62
C GLY A 64 53.18 -7.00 -38.28
N ARG A 65 53.26 -8.28 -37.86
CA ARG A 65 52.81 -8.69 -36.51
C ARG A 65 53.72 -8.10 -35.43
N VAL A 66 53.36 -6.94 -34.88
CA VAL A 66 54.03 -6.42 -33.68
C VAL A 66 53.67 -7.29 -32.47
N ARG A 67 54.55 -8.24 -32.13
CA ARG A 67 54.55 -8.88 -30.80
C ARG A 67 54.90 -7.83 -29.75
N ARG A 68 53.88 -7.18 -29.17
CA ARG A 68 54.08 -6.30 -28.00
C ARG A 68 54.53 -7.14 -26.80
N ARG A 69 55.84 -7.16 -26.55
CA ARG A 69 56.39 -7.47 -25.22
C ARG A 69 55.87 -6.41 -24.24
N GLY A 70 55.38 -6.85 -23.10
CA GLY A 70 54.70 -5.98 -22.14
C GLY A 70 53.56 -6.73 -21.46
N HIS A 71 53.90 -7.78 -20.72
CA HIS A 71 52.98 -8.48 -19.84
C HIS A 71 52.65 -7.56 -18.65
N GLN A 72 51.82 -6.54 -18.86
CA GLN A 72 51.04 -5.97 -17.77
C GLN A 72 49.93 -6.98 -17.45
N ASP A 73 50.31 -8.00 -16.69
CA ASP A 73 49.50 -8.55 -15.60
C ASP A 73 47.98 -8.43 -15.81
N ALA A 74 47.50 -9.12 -16.84
CA ALA A 74 46.13 -8.98 -17.31
C ALA A 74 45.16 -9.29 -16.17
N LEU A 75 44.34 -8.31 -15.80
CA LEU A 75 43.41 -8.44 -14.66
C LEU A 75 42.42 -9.58 -14.89
N ARG A 76 42.17 -10.36 -13.84
CA ARG A 76 41.31 -11.55 -13.87
C ARG A 76 40.22 -11.48 -12.80
N GLY A 77 39.25 -12.38 -12.93
CA GLY A 77 38.11 -12.49 -12.01
C GLY A 77 36.84 -11.81 -12.55
N PRO A 78 35.73 -11.91 -11.82
CA PRO A 78 34.42 -11.48 -12.30
C PRO A 78 34.22 -9.96 -12.35
N ASN A 79 35.05 -9.17 -11.65
CA ASN A 79 34.90 -7.72 -11.54
C ASN A 79 35.99 -6.95 -12.29
N VAL A 80 36.26 -7.32 -13.55
CA VAL A 80 37.16 -6.57 -14.44
C VAL A 80 36.34 -5.69 -15.37
N CYS A 81 36.62 -4.39 -15.35
CA CYS A 81 35.95 -3.35 -16.12
C CYS A 81 36.94 -2.64 -17.07
N GLY A 82 36.40 -1.90 -18.05
CA GLY A 82 37.18 -1.10 -19.01
C GLY A 82 37.37 -1.78 -20.36
N SER A 83 38.40 -1.37 -21.08
CA SER A 83 38.69 -1.80 -22.46
C SER A 83 39.93 -2.69 -22.52
N ARG A 84 40.12 -3.44 -23.62
CA ARG A 84 41.28 -4.35 -23.82
C ARG A 84 42.64 -3.68 -23.59
N CYS A 85 42.75 -2.36 -23.85
CA CYS A 85 43.99 -1.58 -23.66
C CYS A 85 44.06 -0.81 -22.33
N ARG A 86 43.00 -0.84 -21.51
CA ARG A 86 42.90 -0.16 -20.21
C ARG A 86 41.85 -0.87 -19.34
N SER A 87 42.23 -2.04 -18.83
CA SER A 87 41.46 -2.80 -17.85
C SER A 87 41.73 -2.31 -16.44
N TYR A 88 40.70 -2.25 -15.60
CA TYR A 88 40.80 -1.91 -14.18
C TYR A 88 39.75 -2.70 -13.38
N CYS A 89 39.91 -2.87 -12.07
CA CYS A 89 38.87 -3.49 -11.26
C CYS A 89 37.61 -2.60 -11.24
N CYS A 90 36.43 -3.20 -11.37
CA CYS A 90 35.16 -2.47 -11.36
C CYS A 90 34.99 -1.65 -10.07
N PRO A 91 34.22 -0.53 -10.09
CA PRO A 91 34.05 0.33 -8.94
C PRO A 91 33.65 -0.45 -7.68
N GLY A 92 34.39 -0.22 -6.59
CA GLY A 92 34.21 -0.95 -5.33
C GLY A 92 34.99 -2.26 -5.21
N TRP A 93 35.83 -2.62 -6.17
CA TRP A 93 36.72 -3.80 -6.10
C TRP A 93 38.19 -3.41 -6.23
N LYS A 94 39.05 -4.16 -5.54
CA LYS A 94 40.52 -4.08 -5.65
C LYS A 94 41.12 -5.47 -5.84
N THR A 95 42.41 -5.51 -6.14
CA THR A 95 43.19 -6.74 -6.23
C THR A 95 43.64 -7.26 -4.86
N LEU A 96 44.03 -8.53 -4.83
CA LEU A 96 44.86 -9.09 -3.75
C LEU A 96 46.24 -8.40 -3.72
N PRO A 97 46.90 -8.28 -2.54
CA PRO A 97 48.28 -7.82 -2.45
C PRO A 97 49.19 -8.70 -3.32
N GLY A 98 49.87 -8.12 -4.31
CA GLY A 98 50.75 -8.84 -5.23
C GLY A 98 50.03 -9.71 -6.28
N GLY A 99 48.72 -9.55 -6.49
CA GLY A 99 47.96 -10.34 -7.48
C GLY A 99 47.10 -9.49 -8.43
N ASN A 100 46.62 -10.13 -9.50
CA ASN A 100 45.87 -9.46 -10.58
C ASN A 100 44.37 -9.78 -10.54
N GLN A 101 43.86 -10.34 -9.45
CA GLN A 101 42.48 -10.81 -9.33
C GLN A 101 41.58 -9.77 -8.65
N CYS A 102 40.61 -9.22 -9.40
CA CYS A 102 39.63 -8.25 -8.90
C CYS A 102 38.51 -8.92 -8.08
N ILE A 103 38.87 -9.53 -6.95
CA ILE A 103 37.98 -10.30 -6.07
C ILE A 103 37.84 -9.73 -4.65
N VAL A 104 38.58 -8.68 -4.31
CA VAL A 104 38.54 -8.09 -2.97
C VAL A 104 37.58 -6.89 -2.98
N PRO A 105 36.42 -6.93 -2.30
CA PRO A 105 35.53 -5.79 -2.23
C PRO A 105 36.10 -4.68 -1.33
N ILE A 106 35.70 -3.44 -1.61
CA ILE A 106 36.06 -2.24 -0.85
C ILE A 106 34.85 -1.85 0.01
N CYS A 107 35.03 -1.86 1.33
CA CYS A 107 34.07 -1.32 2.28
C CYS A 107 34.55 0.05 2.79
N ARG A 108 33.64 1.05 2.80
CA ARG A 108 33.91 2.40 3.32
C ARG A 108 34.24 2.41 4.82
N ASN A 109 33.68 1.47 5.58
CA ASN A 109 33.89 1.29 7.01
C ASN A 109 34.48 -0.09 7.28
N SER A 110 35.27 -0.23 8.35
CA SER A 110 35.72 -1.52 8.86
C SER A 110 34.54 -2.35 9.36
N CYS A 111 34.52 -3.64 9.03
CA CYS A 111 33.38 -4.52 9.30
C CYS A 111 33.27 -5.06 10.74
N GLY A 112 34.20 -4.73 11.66
CA GLY A 112 34.20 -5.26 13.03
C GLY A 112 34.32 -6.79 13.04
N ASP A 113 33.42 -7.47 13.76
CA ASP A 113 33.32 -8.94 13.86
C ASP A 113 32.81 -9.64 12.57
N GLY A 114 32.95 -8.98 11.41
CA GLY A 114 32.49 -9.46 10.12
C GLY A 114 33.50 -9.19 9.01
N PHE A 115 33.25 -9.72 7.83
CA PHE A 115 34.11 -9.54 6.65
C PHE A 115 33.40 -8.76 5.53
N CYS A 116 34.16 -7.98 4.76
CA CYS A 116 33.61 -7.28 3.59
C CYS A 116 33.30 -8.32 2.50
N SER A 117 32.02 -8.53 2.18
CA SER A 117 31.57 -9.55 1.22
C SER A 117 31.14 -8.97 -0.13
N ARG A 118 30.75 -7.69 -0.16
CA ARG A 118 30.45 -6.92 -1.38
C ARG A 118 30.88 -5.46 -1.17
N PRO A 119 30.99 -4.63 -2.22
CA PRO A 119 31.31 -3.22 -2.06
C PRO A 119 30.36 -2.52 -1.07
N ASN A 120 30.91 -1.91 -0.02
CA ASN A 120 30.16 -1.31 1.11
C ASN A 120 29.18 -2.25 1.85
N MET A 121 29.37 -3.57 1.79
CA MET A 121 28.57 -4.54 2.56
C MET A 121 29.46 -5.54 3.30
N CYS A 122 29.25 -5.61 4.60
CA CYS A 122 29.85 -6.58 5.51
C CYS A 122 28.89 -7.76 5.73
N THR A 123 29.41 -8.98 5.72
CA THR A 123 28.74 -10.15 6.30
C THR A 123 29.22 -10.32 7.74
N CYS A 124 28.30 -10.24 8.69
CA CYS A 124 28.58 -10.30 10.12
C CYS A 124 28.63 -11.75 10.63
N ALA A 125 29.22 -11.97 11.82
CA ALA A 125 29.23 -13.27 12.49
C ALA A 125 27.82 -13.90 12.67
N SER A 126 26.77 -13.08 12.74
CA SER A 126 25.36 -13.52 12.77
C SER A 126 24.80 -13.98 11.41
N GLY A 127 25.59 -13.99 10.35
CA GLY A 127 25.17 -14.24 8.97
C GLY A 127 24.46 -13.05 8.29
N GLN A 128 24.11 -12.01 9.04
CA GLN A 128 23.45 -10.81 8.50
C GLN A 128 24.39 -9.99 7.61
N ILE A 129 23.87 -9.48 6.49
CA ILE A 129 24.59 -8.55 5.61
C ILE A 129 24.18 -7.10 5.96
N SER A 130 25.16 -6.23 6.23
CA SER A 130 24.97 -4.85 6.71
C SER A 130 26.14 -3.95 6.29
N PRO A 131 25.99 -2.61 6.16
CA PRO A 131 27.13 -1.70 5.92
C PRO A 131 28.17 -1.66 7.05
N MET A 132 27.86 -2.21 8.23
CA MET A 132 28.74 -2.35 9.39
C MET A 132 28.21 -3.45 10.31
N CYS A 133 29.10 -4.22 10.95
CA CYS A 133 28.76 -5.07 12.09
C CYS A 133 29.11 -4.32 13.39
N GLY A 134 28.57 -4.75 14.53
CA GLY A 134 28.76 -4.03 15.81
C GLY A 134 27.88 -2.79 15.98
N ARG A 135 26.97 -2.49 15.03
CA ARG A 135 25.77 -1.73 15.39
C ARG A 135 24.97 -2.63 16.34
N ARG A 136 24.99 -2.34 17.66
CA ARG A 136 23.91 -2.77 18.55
C ARG A 136 22.60 -2.42 17.81
N PRO A 137 21.67 -3.36 17.63
CA PRO A 137 20.44 -3.07 16.90
C PRO A 137 19.77 -1.87 17.58
N ALA A 138 19.45 -0.85 16.78
CA ALA A 138 19.06 0.47 17.28
C ALA A 138 17.83 0.34 18.18
N GLN A 139 18.07 0.32 19.49
CA GLN A 139 17.10 -0.05 20.53
C GLN A 139 16.16 -1.16 20.08
N GLN A 140 16.71 -2.37 19.93
CA GLN A 140 15.91 -3.60 19.87
C GLN A 140 15.18 -3.77 21.21
N CYS A 141 14.05 -3.09 21.34
CA CYS A 141 13.02 -3.52 22.25
C CYS A 141 12.64 -4.96 21.90
N SER A 142 12.50 -5.78 22.93
CA SER A 142 11.87 -7.11 22.83
C SER A 142 10.45 -6.99 22.25
N ILE A 143 9.80 -5.84 22.48
CA ILE A 143 8.46 -5.50 22.02
C ILE A 143 8.48 -4.68 20.70
N SER A 144 7.77 -5.18 19.68
CA SER A 144 7.59 -4.47 18.40
C SER A 144 6.35 -3.57 18.42
N CYS A 145 6.55 -2.25 18.51
CA CYS A 145 5.45 -1.28 18.54
C CYS A 145 4.93 -0.96 17.13
N ARG A 146 3.60 -1.00 16.94
CA ARG A 146 2.91 -0.63 15.68
C ARG A 146 2.40 0.82 15.74
N ASN A 147 1.84 1.29 14.61
CA ASN A 147 1.10 2.56 14.51
C ASN A 147 1.84 3.81 15.04
N GLY A 148 3.17 3.85 14.90
CA GLY A 148 4.00 4.97 15.35
C GLY A 148 4.23 5.05 16.87
N GLY A 149 3.93 3.98 17.61
CA GLY A 149 4.29 3.89 19.03
C GLY A 149 5.80 3.94 19.23
N MET A 150 6.26 4.76 20.17
CA MET A 150 7.67 4.82 20.57
C MET A 150 7.94 3.73 21.60
N CYS A 151 9.07 3.03 21.48
CA CYS A 151 9.41 1.99 22.45
C CYS A 151 10.30 2.51 23.58
N THR A 152 9.94 2.17 24.81
CA THR A 152 10.67 2.55 26.03
C THR A 152 10.90 1.29 26.88
N GLY A 153 12.03 0.60 26.65
CA GLY A 153 12.38 -0.64 27.35
C GLY A 153 11.52 -1.82 26.90
N GLU A 154 10.78 -2.43 27.83
CA GLU A 154 9.88 -3.57 27.55
C GLU A 154 8.43 -3.15 27.23
N ARG A 155 8.16 -1.84 27.08
CA ARG A 155 6.80 -1.31 26.86
C ARG A 155 6.74 -0.33 25.70
N CYS A 156 5.67 -0.41 24.91
CA CYS A 156 5.31 0.59 23.92
C CYS A 156 4.58 1.79 24.54
N GLN A 157 5.00 2.99 24.16
CA GLN A 157 4.32 4.25 24.43
C GLN A 157 3.51 4.65 23.19
N CYS A 158 2.20 4.44 23.25
CA CYS A 158 1.31 4.64 22.11
C CYS A 158 1.01 6.11 21.84
N GLN A 159 0.86 6.44 20.56
CA GLN A 159 0.40 7.75 20.12
C GLN A 159 -1.06 8.01 20.50
N LYS A 160 -1.46 9.28 20.58
CA LYS A 160 -2.85 9.67 20.88
C LYS A 160 -3.82 9.02 19.87
N GLY A 161 -4.70 8.16 20.36
CA GLY A 161 -5.66 7.42 19.52
C GLY A 161 -5.27 5.96 19.24
N PHE A 162 -4.28 5.40 19.95
CA PHE A 162 -3.98 3.96 19.95
C PHE A 162 -3.76 3.40 21.37
N SER A 163 -4.07 2.12 21.55
CA SER A 163 -3.95 1.34 22.79
C SER A 163 -3.53 -0.11 22.49
N GLY A 164 -3.43 -0.95 23.52
CA GLY A 164 -2.90 -2.32 23.44
C GLY A 164 -1.40 -2.38 23.74
N ALA A 165 -0.87 -3.58 23.98
CA ALA A 165 0.52 -3.78 24.38
C ALA A 165 1.50 -3.32 23.30
N HIS A 166 1.14 -3.51 22.02
CA HIS A 166 1.93 -3.14 20.86
C HIS A 166 1.37 -1.92 20.11
N CYS A 167 0.44 -1.16 20.71
CA CYS A 167 -0.29 -0.06 20.06
C CYS A 167 -1.12 -0.50 18.84
N GLU A 168 -1.58 -1.75 18.82
CA GLU A 168 -2.32 -2.33 17.69
C GLU A 168 -3.78 -1.85 17.61
N GLN A 169 -4.39 -1.48 18.73
CA GLN A 169 -5.81 -1.18 18.82
C GLN A 169 -6.05 0.33 18.63
N PRO A 170 -6.83 0.77 17.63
CA PRO A 170 -7.19 2.18 17.48
C PRO A 170 -8.25 2.58 18.53
N VAL A 171 -8.17 3.83 19.01
CA VAL A 171 -9.06 4.43 20.01
C VAL A 171 -9.78 5.64 19.42
N CYS A 172 -11.10 5.54 19.30
CA CYS A 172 -11.97 6.60 18.79
C CYS A 172 -12.53 7.41 19.98
N LYS A 173 -12.14 8.69 20.12
CA LYS A 173 -12.49 9.52 21.31
C LYS A 173 -14.00 9.66 21.55
N SER A 174 -14.78 9.73 20.48
CA SER A 174 -16.24 9.87 20.52
C SER A 174 -16.99 8.52 20.48
N GLY A 175 -16.26 7.41 20.39
CA GLY A 175 -16.82 6.13 19.97
C GLY A 175 -17.32 6.12 18.52
N CYS A 176 -17.84 4.96 18.10
CA CYS A 176 -18.52 4.75 16.84
C CYS A 176 -19.94 4.26 17.15
N GLN A 177 -20.95 4.86 16.53
CA GLN A 177 -22.37 4.55 16.76
C GLN A 177 -22.84 3.43 15.82
N ASN A 178 -24.06 2.92 16.04
CA ASN A 178 -24.74 1.95 15.16
C ASN A 178 -23.90 0.70 14.80
N GLY A 179 -23.09 0.22 15.75
CA GLY A 179 -22.23 -0.96 15.56
C GLY A 179 -20.98 -0.73 14.70
N GLY A 180 -20.64 0.53 14.38
CA GLY A 180 -19.39 0.86 13.68
C GLY A 180 -18.15 0.44 14.47
N GLN A 181 -17.10 0.02 13.78
CA GLN A 181 -15.82 -0.39 14.37
C GLN A 181 -14.80 0.74 14.26
N CYS A 182 -14.03 0.98 15.32
CA CYS A 182 -12.90 1.91 15.24
C CYS A 182 -11.77 1.26 14.43
N VAL A 183 -11.37 1.89 13.31
CA VAL A 183 -10.28 1.39 12.44
C VAL A 183 -9.05 2.31 12.44
N GLY A 184 -9.21 3.53 12.95
CA GLY A 184 -8.13 4.51 13.07
C GLY A 184 -8.46 5.60 14.09
N PRO A 185 -7.52 6.52 14.37
CA PRO A 185 -7.71 7.58 15.37
C PRO A 185 -8.85 8.52 14.94
N ASN A 186 -9.99 8.42 15.65
CA ASN A 186 -11.26 9.07 15.29
C ASN A 186 -11.81 8.67 13.89
N GLN A 187 -11.50 7.47 13.41
CA GLN A 187 -12.02 6.94 12.15
C GLN A 187 -12.82 5.66 12.38
N CYS A 188 -14.12 5.74 12.10
CA CYS A 188 -15.06 4.64 12.22
C CYS A 188 -15.33 3.97 10.86
N ALA A 189 -15.18 2.65 10.80
CA ALA A 189 -15.72 1.83 9.72
C ALA A 189 -17.18 1.49 10.05
N CYS A 190 -18.10 1.95 9.22
CA CYS A 190 -19.53 1.80 9.45
C CYS A 190 -20.08 0.49 8.89
N VAL A 191 -21.09 -0.05 9.58
CA VAL A 191 -21.91 -1.14 9.03
C VAL A 191 -22.63 -0.65 7.77
N TYR A 192 -22.88 -1.55 6.81
CA TYR A 192 -23.63 -1.22 5.60
C TYR A 192 -24.95 -0.52 5.95
N GLY A 193 -25.22 0.59 5.27
CA GLY A 193 -26.37 1.45 5.58
C GLY A 193 -26.10 2.59 6.57
N PHE A 194 -24.92 2.69 7.20
CA PHE A 194 -24.57 3.80 8.09
C PHE A 194 -23.37 4.62 7.60
N THR A 195 -23.44 5.95 7.79
CA THR A 195 -22.42 6.90 7.32
C THR A 195 -22.23 8.07 8.30
N GLY A 196 -21.23 8.92 8.01
CA GLY A 196 -20.77 10.01 8.88
C GLY A 196 -19.56 9.60 9.74
N PRO A 197 -18.86 10.58 10.34
CA PRO A 197 -17.60 10.35 11.06
C PRO A 197 -17.72 9.41 12.27
N GLN A 198 -18.93 9.24 12.81
CA GLN A 198 -19.22 8.31 13.91
C GLN A 198 -20.27 7.27 13.50
N CYS A 199 -20.53 7.06 12.21
CA CYS A 199 -21.58 6.18 11.70
C CYS A 199 -23.00 6.56 12.17
N GLN A 200 -23.22 7.83 12.51
CA GLN A 200 -24.45 8.32 13.15
C GLN A 200 -25.63 8.52 12.18
N ARG A 201 -25.39 8.49 10.86
CA ARG A 201 -26.43 8.73 9.84
C ARG A 201 -26.86 7.44 9.17
N ASP A 202 -28.13 7.11 9.24
CA ASP A 202 -28.74 5.98 8.52
C ASP A 202 -29.05 6.40 7.06
N TYR A 203 -28.49 5.66 6.10
CA TYR A 203 -28.79 5.76 4.67
C TYR A 203 -29.46 4.50 4.11
N ARG A 204 -29.78 3.50 4.94
CA ARG A 204 -30.55 2.32 4.50
C ARG A 204 -31.83 2.79 3.81
N THR A 205 -32.13 2.18 2.67
CA THR A 205 -33.35 2.42 1.90
C THR A 205 -34.33 1.26 2.05
N GLY A 206 -35.63 1.55 2.02
CA GLY A 206 -36.66 0.55 2.28
C GLY A 206 -38.07 1.08 2.07
N PRO A 207 -39.09 0.21 2.21
CA PRO A 207 -40.49 0.59 2.11
C PRO A 207 -40.91 1.52 3.25
N CYS A 208 -41.74 2.50 2.93
CA CYS A 208 -42.36 3.40 3.90
C CYS A 208 -43.83 3.02 4.12
N PHE A 209 -44.28 3.04 5.38
CA PHE A 209 -45.63 2.65 5.78
C PHE A 209 -46.35 3.81 6.46
N THR A 210 -47.58 4.06 6.05
CA THR A 210 -48.43 5.15 6.58
C THR A 210 -49.17 4.76 7.86
N GLN A 211 -49.29 3.47 8.18
CA GLN A 211 -50.03 2.95 9.31
C GLN A 211 -49.26 1.82 10.02
N VAL A 212 -49.50 1.67 11.32
CA VAL A 212 -48.94 0.59 12.15
C VAL A 212 -50.04 0.06 13.05
N ASN A 213 -50.29 -1.25 13.01
CA ASN A 213 -51.30 -1.91 13.82
C ASN A 213 -50.67 -3.13 14.51
N LYS A 214 -50.60 -3.13 15.85
CA LYS A 214 -50.01 -4.21 16.67
C LYS A 214 -48.67 -4.74 16.11
N GLN A 215 -47.71 -3.85 15.90
CA GLN A 215 -46.38 -4.10 15.32
C GLN A 215 -46.35 -4.56 13.85
N MET A 216 -47.50 -4.74 13.17
CA MET A 216 -47.55 -4.89 11.72
C MET A 216 -47.56 -3.53 11.02
N CYS A 217 -46.63 -3.37 10.09
CA CYS A 217 -46.58 -2.25 9.13
C CYS A 217 -47.69 -2.41 8.08
N GLN A 218 -48.51 -1.38 7.88
CA GLN A 218 -49.65 -1.38 6.94
C GLN A 218 -49.69 -0.09 6.11
N GLY A 219 -50.35 -0.13 4.95
CA GLY A 219 -50.42 1.03 4.05
C GLY A 219 -49.05 1.42 3.49
N GLN A 220 -48.36 0.46 2.85
CA GLN A 220 -47.08 0.69 2.17
C GLN A 220 -47.27 1.66 1.00
N LEU A 221 -46.39 2.66 0.90
CA LEU A 221 -46.32 3.52 -0.29
C LEU A 221 -45.64 2.74 -1.43
N THR A 222 -46.43 2.30 -2.41
CA THR A 222 -45.94 1.55 -3.58
C THR A 222 -45.03 2.42 -4.45
N GLY A 223 -43.88 1.88 -4.85
CA GLY A 223 -42.92 2.57 -5.72
C GLY A 223 -41.99 3.57 -5.01
N ILE A 224 -42.24 3.91 -3.75
CA ILE A 224 -41.38 4.84 -2.98
C ILE A 224 -40.43 4.03 -2.09
N VAL A 225 -39.17 3.94 -2.54
CA VAL A 225 -38.04 3.44 -1.75
C VAL A 225 -37.30 4.65 -1.18
N CYS A 226 -37.36 4.83 0.13
CA CYS A 226 -36.78 6.00 0.80
C CYS A 226 -36.00 5.59 2.06
N THR A 227 -35.22 6.52 2.63
CA THR A 227 -34.53 6.28 3.90
C THR A 227 -35.48 6.37 5.08
N LYS A 228 -35.12 5.75 6.21
CA LYS A 228 -35.89 5.86 7.46
C LYS A 228 -36.17 7.31 7.85
N SER A 229 -35.15 8.17 7.74
CA SER A 229 -35.29 9.60 8.02
C SER A 229 -36.29 10.29 7.09
N LEU A 230 -36.29 9.99 5.78
CA LEU A 230 -37.22 10.59 4.82
C LEU A 230 -38.66 10.10 5.03
N CYS A 231 -38.85 8.79 5.29
CA CYS A 231 -40.15 8.23 5.63
C CYS A 231 -40.73 8.86 6.92
N CYS A 232 -39.94 8.92 8.00
CA CYS A 232 -40.40 9.44 9.28
C CYS A 232 -40.51 10.98 9.32
N ALA A 233 -39.76 11.70 8.47
CA ALA A 233 -39.91 13.15 8.31
C ALA A 233 -41.20 13.52 7.57
N THR A 234 -41.72 12.67 6.68
CA THR A 234 -42.95 12.93 5.92
C THR A 234 -44.17 12.29 6.61
N VAL A 235 -45.08 11.68 5.85
CA VAL A 235 -46.32 11.06 6.38
C VAL A 235 -46.09 9.69 7.04
N GLY A 236 -44.91 9.09 6.88
CA GLY A 236 -44.60 7.74 7.35
C GLY A 236 -44.70 7.57 8.87
N ARG A 237 -45.18 6.39 9.28
CA ARG A 237 -45.32 5.94 10.68
C ARG A 237 -44.38 4.79 11.03
N ALA A 238 -43.94 4.02 10.03
CA ALA A 238 -42.91 3.00 10.16
C ALA A 238 -42.21 2.78 8.83
N TRP A 239 -41.07 2.09 8.87
CA TRP A 239 -40.16 1.94 7.75
C TRP A 239 -39.42 0.58 7.79
N GLY A 240 -39.11 0.04 6.61
CA GLY A 240 -38.16 -1.05 6.45
C GLY A 240 -38.70 -2.47 6.76
N HIS A 241 -37.78 -3.43 6.66
CA HIS A 241 -37.96 -4.81 7.13
C HIS A 241 -36.74 -5.20 8.00
N PRO A 242 -36.90 -5.56 9.29
CA PRO A 242 -38.14 -5.59 10.07
C PRO A 242 -38.83 -4.22 10.18
N CYS A 243 -40.11 -4.22 10.57
CA CYS A 243 -40.93 -3.02 10.69
C CYS A 243 -40.43 -2.10 11.82
N GLU A 244 -39.60 -1.10 11.48
CA GLU A 244 -39.09 -0.13 12.43
C GLU A 244 -40.07 1.06 12.56
N MET A 245 -40.69 1.22 13.73
CA MET A 245 -41.58 2.37 13.98
C MET A 245 -40.81 3.69 13.95
N CYS A 246 -41.44 4.74 13.42
CA CYS A 246 -40.92 6.09 13.47
C CYS A 246 -41.03 6.66 14.90
N PRO A 247 -39.99 7.32 15.43
CA PRO A 247 -40.04 7.91 16.76
C PRO A 247 -41.08 9.04 16.81
N ALA A 248 -41.82 9.13 17.92
CA ALA A 248 -42.85 10.15 18.14
C ALA A 248 -42.29 11.57 18.30
N GLN A 249 -40.98 11.71 18.53
CA GLN A 249 -40.26 12.99 18.57
C GLN A 249 -39.02 12.95 17.67
N PRO A 250 -38.56 14.11 17.18
CA PRO A 250 -37.57 14.17 16.12
C PRO A 250 -36.16 14.40 16.67
N GLN A 251 -35.27 13.44 16.43
CA GLN A 251 -33.82 13.67 16.39
C GLN A 251 -33.35 13.30 14.97
N PRO A 252 -32.78 14.22 14.16
CA PRO A 252 -32.41 15.61 14.48
C PRO A 252 -33.38 16.70 13.98
N CYS A 253 -34.39 16.40 13.15
CA CYS A 253 -35.23 17.41 12.49
C CYS A 253 -36.74 17.15 12.64
N ARG A 254 -37.52 18.21 12.93
CA ARG A 254 -38.99 18.13 13.04
C ARG A 254 -39.61 17.54 11.77
N ARG A 255 -40.77 16.89 11.93
CA ARG A 255 -41.59 16.39 10.81
C ARG A 255 -41.85 17.53 9.80
N GLY A 256 -41.66 17.24 8.53
CA GLY A 256 -41.58 18.20 7.42
C GLY A 256 -40.14 18.57 7.00
N PHE A 257 -39.10 18.20 7.76
CA PHE A 257 -37.73 18.65 7.51
C PHE A 257 -36.70 17.50 7.50
N ILE A 258 -35.78 17.55 6.54
CA ILE A 258 -34.72 16.57 6.32
C ILE A 258 -33.37 17.20 6.71
N PRO A 259 -32.49 16.52 7.47
CA PRO A 259 -31.16 17.04 7.79
C PRO A 259 -30.22 17.00 6.59
N ASN A 260 -29.73 18.16 6.16
CA ASN A 260 -28.76 18.28 5.07
C ASN A 260 -27.51 17.41 5.33
N ILE A 261 -26.96 16.79 4.27
CA ILE A 261 -25.82 15.88 4.41
C ILE A 261 -24.48 16.57 4.74
N ARG A 262 -24.32 17.85 4.38
CA ARG A 262 -23.09 18.64 4.59
C ARG A 262 -23.17 19.55 5.81
N THR A 263 -24.29 20.23 6.01
CA THR A 263 -24.41 21.27 7.07
C THR A 263 -25.09 20.77 8.34
N GLY A 264 -25.80 19.63 8.30
CA GLY A 264 -26.62 19.14 9.42
C GLY A 264 -27.88 19.98 9.70
N ALA A 265 -28.06 21.11 9.01
CA ALA A 265 -29.25 21.95 9.14
C ALA A 265 -30.50 21.25 8.59
N CYS A 266 -31.63 21.46 9.24
CA CYS A 266 -32.92 20.96 8.81
C CYS A 266 -33.44 21.80 7.64
N GLN A 267 -33.64 21.17 6.48
CA GLN A 267 -34.21 21.80 5.28
C GLN A 267 -35.59 21.18 5.02
N GLY A 268 -36.59 22.02 4.76
CA GLY A 268 -37.91 21.57 4.36
C GLY A 268 -37.98 21.52 2.84
N GLU A 269 -38.54 20.45 2.30
CA GLU A 269 -39.11 20.45 0.95
C GLU A 269 -40.64 20.52 1.10
N LEU A 270 -41.26 21.33 0.26
CA LEU A 270 -42.72 21.53 0.16
C LEU A 270 -43.38 20.35 -0.55
#